data_AF-A0A7C5C1S2-F1
#
_entry.id   AF-A0A7C5C1S2-F1
#
_cell.length_a   1.000
_cell.length_b   1.000
_cell.length_c   1.000
_cell.angle_alpha   90.00
_cell.angle_beta   90.00
_cell.angle_gamma   90.00
#
_symmetry.space_group_name_H-M   'P 1'
#
loop_
_entity.id
_entity.type
_entity.pdbx_description
1 polymer ?
#
loop_
_entity_poly.entity_id
_entity_poly.type
_entity_poly.pdbx_seq_one_letter_code
_entity_poly.pdbx_strand_id
1 'polypeptide(L)'
;IDPGTSYPADQGGLKTGDRIVGIDGKKISNFLDIQETIAQSPGQSLKLTVERDGQTLNLSLTPQLDKSTGAGKVGVYFWNDPIIETVKTGSPAAIGGLLPGDRIVSANGKPIPYTVALNQVLKDRPTVLSLEINRQGNLLRKDVVLSYADDGSVNLGIDFKVLQFHTPRLSIPRSIQKGTLETWKTLTVSIKSLALLFKGVDLTKAVSGPVRITYMVGEVATESFGQGVGAGLSAVGSFLALISIALCIMNLLPIPALDGGLIILFIIEAIRRKPLHPKAVYFFQMIGATVIFGLLIFSVFGDILFLFAQH
;
A
#
# COMPACT_ATOMS: atom_id res chain seq x y z
N ILE A 1 9.63 2.01 -9.98
CA ILE A 1 11.00 1.72 -10.43
C ILE A 1 11.63 3.02 -10.91
N ASP A 2 12.57 3.57 -10.15
CA ASP A 2 13.48 4.61 -10.62
C ASP A 2 14.54 3.95 -11.52
N PRO A 3 14.63 4.33 -12.81
CA PRO A 3 15.63 3.76 -13.71
C PRO A 3 17.04 4.08 -13.18
N GLY A 4 17.91 3.06 -13.13
CA GLY A 4 19.28 3.18 -12.62
C GLY A 4 19.43 2.96 -11.10
N THR A 5 18.32 2.81 -10.38
CA THR A 5 18.36 2.53 -8.93
C THR A 5 18.34 1.02 -8.70
N SER A 6 19.44 0.47 -8.18
CA SER A 6 19.49 -0.92 -7.76
C SER A 6 18.59 -1.11 -6.53
N TYR A 7 17.56 -1.93 -6.68
CA TYR A 7 16.69 -2.33 -5.58
C TYR A 7 17.19 -3.61 -4.91
N PRO A 8 16.74 -3.92 -3.68
CA PRO A 8 17.07 -5.18 -3.03
C PRO A 8 16.74 -6.44 -3.84
N ALA A 9 15.73 -6.40 -4.70
CA ALA A 9 15.43 -7.50 -5.62
C ALA A 9 16.57 -7.75 -6.61
N ASP A 10 17.14 -6.69 -7.19
CA ASP A 10 18.25 -6.79 -8.14
C ASP A 10 19.49 -7.38 -7.44
N GLN A 11 19.77 -6.90 -6.22
CA GLN A 11 20.88 -7.38 -5.39
C GLN A 11 20.68 -8.84 -4.94
N GLY A 12 19.43 -9.23 -4.67
CA GLY A 12 19.05 -10.60 -4.34
C GLY A 12 18.99 -11.55 -5.53
N GLY A 13 19.30 -11.06 -6.74
CA GLY A 13 19.36 -11.88 -7.95
C GLY A 13 18.00 -12.24 -8.54
N LEU A 14 16.91 -11.57 -8.13
CA LEU A 14 15.61 -11.68 -8.80
C LEU A 14 15.72 -11.11 -10.21
N LYS A 15 14.96 -11.70 -11.13
CA LYS A 15 14.87 -11.27 -12.52
C LYS A 15 13.41 -11.11 -12.92
N THR A 16 13.17 -10.21 -13.87
CA THR A 16 11.87 -10.07 -14.52
C THR A 16 11.44 -11.42 -15.11
N GLY A 17 10.19 -11.82 -14.83
CA GLY A 17 9.65 -13.13 -15.24
C GLY A 17 9.72 -14.22 -14.16
N ASP A 18 10.46 -13.98 -13.07
CA ASP A 18 10.50 -14.88 -11.92
C ASP A 18 9.12 -15.05 -11.30
N ARG A 19 8.76 -16.30 -10.99
CA ARG A 19 7.56 -16.62 -10.22
C ARG A 19 7.94 -16.96 -8.78
N ILE A 20 7.62 -16.06 -7.85
CA ILE A 20 7.83 -16.31 -6.42
C ILE A 20 6.75 -17.27 -5.94
N VAL A 21 7.18 -18.44 -5.44
CA VAL A 21 6.28 -19.52 -4.95
C VAL A 21 6.35 -19.69 -3.44
N GLY A 22 7.34 -19.11 -2.78
CA GLY A 22 7.47 -19.16 -1.33
C GLY A 22 8.36 -18.06 -0.75
N ILE A 23 8.09 -17.72 0.51
CA ILE A 23 8.91 -16.81 1.33
C ILE A 23 9.09 -17.45 2.71
N ASP A 24 10.33 -17.60 3.17
CA ASP A 24 10.72 -18.21 4.45
C ASP A 24 10.05 -19.57 4.70
N GLY A 25 10.01 -20.41 3.65
CA GLY A 25 9.39 -21.74 3.68
C GLY A 25 7.86 -21.74 3.69
N LYS A 26 7.20 -20.57 3.74
CA LYS A 26 5.75 -20.46 3.57
C LYS A 26 5.40 -20.37 2.10
N LYS A 27 4.47 -21.21 1.66
CA LYS A 27 3.94 -21.17 0.30
C LYS A 27 3.14 -19.87 0.09
N ILE A 28 3.42 -19.19 -1.01
CA ILE A 28 2.73 -17.99 -1.42
C ILE A 28 1.70 -18.36 -2.48
N SER A 29 0.47 -17.83 -2.34
CA SER A 29 -0.61 -18.13 -3.29
C SER A 29 -0.95 -16.96 -4.20
N ASN A 30 -0.69 -15.74 -3.75
CA ASN A 30 -1.02 -14.53 -4.48
C ASN A 30 0.03 -13.43 -4.25
N PHE A 31 -0.05 -12.36 -5.04
CA PHE A 31 0.90 -11.25 -4.96
C PHE A 31 0.74 -10.38 -3.70
N LEU A 32 -0.46 -10.30 -3.13
CA LEU A 32 -0.70 -9.54 -1.90
C LEU A 32 0.07 -10.14 -0.71
N ASP A 33 0.12 -11.47 -0.62
CA ASP A 33 0.90 -12.17 0.41
C ASP A 33 2.40 -11.79 0.32
N ILE A 34 2.92 -11.63 -0.90
CA ILE A 34 4.31 -11.20 -1.15
C ILE A 34 4.51 -9.77 -0.64
N GLN A 35 3.67 -8.85 -1.07
CA GLN A 35 3.76 -7.44 -0.69
C GLN A 35 3.65 -7.26 0.82
N GLU A 36 2.71 -7.93 1.45
CA GLU A 36 2.50 -7.87 2.89
C GLU A 36 3.74 -8.37 3.66
N THR A 37 4.28 -9.53 3.26
CA THR A 37 5.47 -10.11 3.91
C THR A 37 6.68 -9.18 3.78
N ILE A 38 6.88 -8.59 2.60
CA ILE A 38 7.97 -7.67 2.34
C ILE A 38 7.79 -6.37 3.13
N ALA A 39 6.59 -5.80 3.13
CA ALA A 39 6.27 -4.56 3.84
C ALA A 39 6.56 -4.67 5.34
N GLN A 40 6.32 -5.83 5.95
CA GLN A 40 6.56 -6.07 7.38
C GLN A 40 8.01 -6.40 7.74
N SER A 41 8.90 -6.56 6.75
CA SER A 41 10.25 -7.10 6.97
C SER A 41 11.40 -6.15 6.56
N PRO A 42 11.31 -4.82 6.78
CA PRO A 42 12.43 -3.93 6.46
C PRO A 42 13.67 -4.28 7.30
N GLY A 43 14.80 -4.44 6.61
CA GLY A 43 16.08 -4.81 7.21
C GLY A 43 16.21 -6.28 7.60
N GLN A 44 15.19 -7.12 7.35
CA GLN A 44 15.24 -8.56 7.64
C GLN A 44 15.47 -9.34 6.36
N SER A 45 16.49 -10.22 6.34
CA SER A 45 16.75 -11.07 5.18
C SER A 45 15.63 -12.09 5.02
N LEU A 46 14.99 -12.08 3.85
CA LEU A 46 13.94 -13.00 3.45
C LEU A 46 14.51 -14.06 2.51
N LYS A 47 14.18 -15.32 2.72
CA LYS A 47 14.50 -16.42 1.79
C LYS A 47 13.36 -16.62 0.82
N LEU A 48 13.60 -16.37 -0.46
CA LEU A 48 12.62 -16.55 -1.52
C LEU A 48 12.81 -17.89 -2.19
N THR A 49 11.71 -18.62 -2.42
CA THR A 49 11.67 -19.76 -3.33
C THR A 49 11.01 -19.29 -4.63
N VAL A 50 11.74 -19.42 -5.74
CA VAL A 50 11.39 -18.85 -7.04
C VAL A 50 11.42 -19.93 -8.11
N GLU A 51 10.44 -19.94 -9.00
CA GLU A 51 10.47 -20.71 -10.24
C GLU A 51 10.98 -19.80 -11.38
N ARG A 52 12.09 -20.20 -12.01
CA ARG A 52 12.69 -19.54 -13.18
C ARG A 52 13.03 -20.59 -14.22
N ASP A 53 12.52 -20.44 -15.44
CA ASP A 53 12.75 -21.36 -16.56
C ASP A 53 12.48 -22.84 -16.21
N GLY A 54 11.46 -23.09 -15.39
CA GLY A 54 11.08 -24.43 -14.92
C GLY A 54 11.95 -25.00 -13.78
N GLN A 55 12.96 -24.27 -13.31
CA GLN A 55 13.80 -24.65 -12.17
C GLN A 55 13.39 -23.90 -10.90
N THR A 56 13.49 -24.58 -9.75
CA THR A 56 13.32 -23.96 -8.45
C THR A 56 14.66 -23.41 -7.94
N LEU A 57 14.71 -22.11 -7.70
CA LEU A 57 15.84 -21.38 -7.16
C LEU A 57 15.51 -20.88 -5.76
N ASN A 58 16.50 -20.90 -4.87
CA ASN A 58 16.42 -20.24 -3.57
C ASN A 58 17.26 -18.97 -3.63
N LEU A 59 16.61 -17.83 -3.45
CA LEU A 59 17.23 -16.52 -3.42
C LEU A 59 17.09 -15.91 -2.03
N SER A 60 17.89 -14.88 -1.75
CA SER A 60 17.75 -14.13 -0.51
C SER A 60 17.87 -12.65 -0.80
N LEU A 61 16.97 -11.86 -0.23
CA LEU A 61 17.02 -10.41 -0.32
C LEU A 61 16.67 -9.78 1.02
N THR A 62 17.09 -8.54 1.21
CA THR A 62 16.77 -7.78 2.42
C THR A 62 15.98 -6.54 2.03
N PRO A 63 14.67 -6.45 2.34
CA PRO A 63 13.88 -5.27 2.04
C PRO A 63 14.48 -4.01 2.64
N GLN A 64 14.56 -2.94 1.85
CA GLN A 64 14.99 -1.63 2.32
C GLN A 64 13.82 -0.96 3.05
N LEU A 65 14.11 -0.24 4.15
CA LEU A 65 13.10 0.60 4.79
C LEU A 65 12.72 1.77 3.86
N ASP A 66 11.45 1.87 3.52
CA ASP A 66 10.92 3.07 2.88
C ASP A 66 10.61 4.13 3.94
N LYS A 67 11.33 5.25 3.92
CA LYS A 67 11.21 6.27 4.97
C LYS A 67 9.87 7.02 4.94
N SER A 68 9.14 7.00 3.84
CA SER A 68 7.83 7.66 3.73
C SER A 68 6.70 6.84 4.35
N THR A 69 6.75 5.51 4.20
CA THR A 69 5.67 4.61 4.61
C THR A 69 6.03 3.73 5.81
N GLY A 70 7.33 3.58 6.10
CA GLY A 70 7.85 2.64 7.09
C GLY A 70 7.89 1.20 6.61
N ALA A 71 7.35 0.90 5.42
CA ALA A 71 7.30 -0.45 4.88
C ALA A 71 8.65 -0.90 4.31
N GLY A 72 8.89 -2.21 4.30
CA GLY A 72 9.93 -2.80 3.47
C GLY A 72 9.62 -2.65 1.97
N LYS A 73 10.62 -2.28 1.18
CA LYS A 73 10.54 -2.22 -0.29
C LYS A 73 11.68 -3.01 -0.91
N VAL A 74 11.36 -3.76 -1.98
CA VAL A 74 12.35 -4.57 -2.71
C VAL A 74 12.40 -4.29 -4.20
N GLY A 75 11.47 -3.49 -4.75
CA GLY A 75 11.43 -3.22 -6.20
C GLY A 75 10.72 -4.29 -7.05
N VAL A 76 9.92 -5.17 -6.45
CA VAL A 76 9.11 -6.17 -7.18
C VAL A 76 7.70 -5.63 -7.41
N TYR A 77 7.19 -5.83 -8.62
CA TYR A 77 5.86 -5.40 -9.04
C TYR A 77 5.09 -6.55 -9.67
N PHE A 78 3.77 -6.45 -9.66
CA PHE A 78 2.91 -7.41 -10.32
C PHE A 78 3.14 -7.39 -11.83
N TRP A 79 3.24 -8.57 -12.44
CA TRP A 79 3.21 -8.69 -13.89
C TRP A 79 1.78 -8.42 -14.37
N ASN A 80 1.55 -7.26 -14.98
CA ASN A 80 0.31 -6.99 -15.67
C ASN A 80 0.56 -6.81 -17.16
N ASP A 81 -0.21 -7.51 -17.99
CA ASP A 81 -0.13 -7.36 -19.43
C ASP A 81 -0.67 -5.98 -19.83
N PRO A 82 -0.03 -5.27 -20.77
CA PRO A 82 -0.39 -3.91 -21.13
C PRO A 82 -1.57 -3.88 -22.12
N ILE A 83 -2.68 -4.51 -21.73
CA ILE A 83 -3.92 -4.56 -22.49
C ILE A 83 -4.86 -3.50 -21.91
N ILE A 84 -5.28 -2.57 -22.75
CA ILE A 84 -6.19 -1.48 -22.34
C ILE A 84 -7.58 -2.06 -22.07
N GLU A 85 -8.10 -1.85 -20.86
CA GLU A 85 -9.46 -2.22 -20.47
C GLU A 85 -10.43 -1.06 -20.69
N THR A 86 -10.05 0.15 -20.30
CA THR A 86 -10.88 1.35 -20.47
C THR A 86 -10.08 2.48 -21.11
N VAL A 87 -10.77 3.36 -21.81
CA VAL A 87 -10.23 4.64 -22.29
C VAL A 87 -11.21 5.74 -21.91
N LYS A 88 -10.77 6.69 -21.10
CA LYS A 88 -11.59 7.80 -20.62
C LYS A 88 -11.85 8.79 -21.76
N THR A 89 -13.11 9.16 -21.97
CA THR A 89 -13.49 10.16 -22.98
C THR A 89 -12.78 11.50 -22.75
N GLY A 90 -12.26 12.11 -23.82
CA GLY A 90 -11.54 13.39 -23.78
C GLY A 90 -10.11 13.31 -23.22
N SER A 91 -9.63 12.12 -22.86
CA SER A 91 -8.25 11.92 -22.43
C SER A 91 -7.24 11.99 -23.59
N PRO A 92 -5.94 12.19 -23.30
CA PRO A 92 -4.87 12.03 -24.27
C PRO A 92 -4.97 10.72 -25.07
N ALA A 93 -5.23 9.59 -24.40
CA ALA A 93 -5.35 8.30 -25.06
C ALA A 93 -6.53 8.23 -26.03
N ALA A 94 -7.69 8.78 -25.64
CA ALA A 94 -8.85 8.85 -26.51
C ALA A 94 -8.57 9.70 -27.76
N ILE A 95 -7.93 10.87 -27.58
CA ILE A 95 -7.54 11.76 -28.69
C ILE A 95 -6.52 11.08 -29.60
N GLY A 96 -5.56 10.35 -29.01
CA GLY A 96 -4.60 9.51 -29.74
C GLY A 96 -5.23 8.28 -30.41
N GLY A 97 -6.52 8.04 -30.25
CA GLY A 97 -7.26 6.96 -30.91
C GLY A 97 -6.94 5.56 -30.37
N LEU A 98 -6.51 5.46 -29.11
CA LEU A 98 -6.45 4.20 -28.38
C LEU A 98 -7.86 3.72 -28.05
N LEU A 99 -8.06 2.41 -28.05
CA LEU A 99 -9.34 1.76 -27.78
C LEU A 99 -9.17 0.64 -26.76
N PRO A 100 -10.25 0.30 -26.01
CA PRO A 100 -10.30 -0.94 -25.23
C PRO A 100 -9.93 -2.16 -26.09
N GLY A 101 -9.10 -3.04 -25.52
CA GLY A 101 -8.58 -4.24 -26.18
C GLY A 101 -7.24 -4.05 -26.91
N ASP A 102 -6.77 -2.81 -27.09
CA ASP A 102 -5.43 -2.56 -27.63
C ASP A 102 -4.36 -3.10 -26.66
N ARG A 103 -3.39 -3.86 -27.19
CA ARG A 103 -2.20 -4.25 -26.43
C ARG A 103 -1.05 -3.33 -26.80
N ILE A 104 -0.50 -2.58 -25.84
CA ILE A 104 0.71 -1.79 -26.08
C ILE A 104 1.90 -2.73 -26.20
N VAL A 105 2.63 -2.65 -27.32
CA VAL A 105 3.79 -3.48 -27.64
C VAL A 105 5.08 -2.72 -27.38
N SER A 106 5.13 -1.45 -27.78
CA SER A 106 6.27 -0.57 -27.55
C SER A 106 5.82 0.88 -27.32
N ALA A 107 6.67 1.66 -26.65
CA ALA A 107 6.47 3.08 -26.43
C ALA A 107 7.81 3.82 -26.63
N ASN A 108 7.84 4.81 -27.52
CA ASN A 108 9.04 5.52 -27.96
C ASN A 108 10.18 4.57 -28.37
N GLY A 109 9.85 3.48 -29.07
CA GLY A 109 10.80 2.44 -29.49
C GLY A 109 11.29 1.51 -28.37
N LYS A 110 10.89 1.72 -27.11
CA LYS A 110 11.20 0.82 -25.98
C LYS A 110 10.10 -0.25 -25.86
N PRO A 111 10.43 -1.55 -25.79
CA PRO A 111 9.43 -2.61 -25.61
C PRO A 111 8.67 -2.47 -24.29
N ILE A 112 7.35 -2.69 -24.33
CA ILE A 112 6.45 -2.67 -23.17
C ILE A 112 5.85 -4.07 -23.01
N PRO A 113 6.58 -5.04 -22.42
CA PRO A 113 6.04 -6.37 -22.17
C PRO A 113 5.03 -6.41 -21.00
N TYR A 114 5.09 -5.43 -20.09
CA TYR A 114 4.24 -5.30 -18.91
C TYR A 114 3.95 -3.82 -18.61
N THR A 115 2.86 -3.53 -17.90
CA THR A 115 2.38 -2.15 -17.65
C THR A 115 3.42 -1.26 -16.96
N VAL A 116 4.19 -1.80 -16.01
CA VAL A 116 5.21 -1.02 -15.27
C VAL A 116 6.34 -0.53 -16.18
N ALA A 117 6.60 -1.19 -17.32
CA ALA A 117 7.59 -0.70 -18.29
C ALA A 117 7.17 0.64 -18.92
N LEU A 118 5.87 0.89 -19.06
CA LEU A 118 5.37 2.16 -19.60
C LEU A 118 5.74 3.34 -18.69
N ASN A 119 5.69 3.14 -17.37
CA ASN A 119 6.09 4.16 -16.40
C ASN A 119 7.57 4.57 -16.57
N GLN A 120 8.44 3.68 -17.06
CA GLN A 120 9.83 4.03 -17.34
C GLN A 120 9.96 4.97 -18.54
N VAL A 121 9.09 4.83 -19.55
CA VAL A 121 9.08 5.71 -20.73
C VAL A 121 8.50 7.08 -20.37
N LEU A 122 7.44 7.12 -19.56
CA LEU A 122 6.78 8.35 -19.13
C LEU A 122 7.67 9.23 -18.24
N LYS A 123 8.68 8.65 -17.58
CA LYS A 123 9.63 9.40 -16.75
C LYS A 123 10.49 10.39 -17.52
N ASP A 124 10.76 10.12 -18.79
CA ASP A 124 11.50 11.03 -19.68
C ASP A 124 10.66 12.29 -20.02
N ARG A 125 9.43 12.38 -19.47
CA ARG A 125 8.43 13.42 -19.70
C ARG A 125 8.28 13.79 -21.19
N PRO A 126 8.09 12.81 -22.09
CA PRO A 126 7.95 13.11 -23.51
C PRO A 126 6.69 13.94 -23.75
N THR A 127 6.77 14.95 -24.62
CA THR A 127 5.58 15.71 -25.05
C THR A 127 4.66 14.85 -25.92
N VAL A 128 5.24 13.94 -26.69
CA VAL A 128 4.51 12.97 -27.52
C VAL A 128 4.99 11.57 -27.19
N LEU A 129 4.05 10.70 -26.86
CA LEU A 129 4.28 9.29 -26.61
C LEU A 129 3.88 8.50 -27.87
N SER A 130 4.88 8.03 -28.60
CA SER A 130 4.69 7.21 -29.79
C SER A 130 4.54 5.75 -29.39
N LEU A 131 3.34 5.21 -29.52
CA LEU A 131 2.98 3.85 -29.14
C LEU A 131 2.87 2.97 -30.38
N GLU A 132 3.41 1.76 -30.29
CA GLU A 132 3.02 0.66 -31.16
C GLU A 132 2.06 -0.23 -30.40
N ILE A 133 0.87 -0.42 -30.96
CA ILE A 133 -0.18 -1.25 -30.38
C ILE A 133 -0.49 -2.42 -31.30
N ASN A 134 -0.86 -3.55 -30.70
CA ASN A 134 -1.49 -4.64 -31.39
C ASN A 134 -3.00 -4.55 -31.17
N ARG A 135 -3.73 -4.31 -32.26
CA ARG A 135 -5.20 -4.29 -32.29
C ARG A 135 -5.67 -5.45 -33.15
N GLN A 136 -6.21 -6.48 -32.51
CA GLN A 136 -6.75 -7.68 -33.19
C GLN A 136 -5.75 -8.35 -34.17
N GLY A 137 -4.46 -8.35 -33.83
CA GLY A 137 -3.40 -8.92 -34.66
C GLY A 137 -2.66 -7.91 -35.54
N ASN A 138 -3.20 -6.71 -35.74
CA ASN A 138 -2.57 -5.66 -36.56
C ASN A 138 -1.71 -4.74 -35.69
N LEU A 139 -0.46 -4.52 -36.10
CA LEU A 139 0.41 -3.53 -35.49
C LEU A 139 0.08 -2.13 -36.03
N LEU A 140 -0.34 -1.24 -35.15
CA LEU A 140 -0.67 0.15 -35.47
C LEU A 140 0.23 1.08 -34.65
N ARG A 141 0.66 2.17 -35.27
CA ARG A 141 1.35 3.26 -34.58
C ARG A 141 0.34 4.33 -34.16
N LYS A 142 0.42 4.78 -32.91
CA LYS A 142 -0.44 5.81 -32.31
C LYS A 142 0.41 6.82 -31.55
N ASP A 143 0.25 8.09 -31.87
CA ASP A 143 0.93 9.16 -31.16
C ASP A 143 -0.04 9.80 -30.16
N VAL A 144 0.33 9.79 -28.89
CA VAL A 144 -0.46 10.34 -27.79
C VAL A 144 0.23 11.60 -27.30
N VAL A 145 -0.44 12.75 -27.41
CA VAL A 145 0.09 14.03 -26.92
C VAL A 145 -0.15 14.13 -25.42
N LEU A 146 0.93 14.27 -24.65
CA LEU A 146 0.87 14.26 -23.19
C LEU A 146 0.77 15.67 -22.63
N SER A 147 -0.09 15.82 -21.63
CA SER A 147 -0.13 16.98 -20.74
C SER A 147 0.27 16.53 -19.35
N TYR A 148 1.19 17.28 -18.73
CA TYR A 148 1.65 17.03 -17.37
C TYR A 148 0.96 18.01 -16.43
N ALA A 149 0.62 17.55 -15.23
CA ALA A 149 0.22 18.44 -14.15
C ALA A 149 1.44 19.15 -13.55
N ASP A 150 1.23 20.13 -12.67
CA ASP A 150 2.30 20.93 -12.06
C ASP A 150 3.25 20.09 -11.19
N ASP A 151 2.75 18.99 -10.62
CA ASP A 151 3.53 17.96 -9.92
C ASP A 151 4.35 17.06 -10.89
N GLY A 152 4.16 17.24 -12.19
CA GLY A 152 4.77 16.49 -13.27
C GLY A 152 4.22 15.07 -13.45
N SER A 153 3.07 14.77 -12.84
CA SER A 153 2.31 13.56 -13.13
C SER A 153 1.65 13.63 -14.51
N VAL A 154 1.39 12.47 -15.11
CA VAL A 154 0.73 12.35 -16.41
C VAL A 154 -0.38 11.33 -16.32
N ASN A 155 -1.57 11.70 -16.78
CA ASN A 155 -2.71 10.81 -16.88
C ASN A 155 -3.07 10.61 -18.35
N LEU A 156 -2.79 9.40 -18.85
CA LEU A 156 -3.14 8.99 -20.21
C LEU A 156 -4.66 8.81 -20.38
N GLY A 157 -5.40 8.57 -19.30
CA GLY A 157 -6.81 8.21 -19.29
C GLY A 157 -7.07 6.79 -19.76
N ILE A 158 -6.19 5.85 -19.41
CA ILE A 158 -6.35 4.42 -19.69
C ILE A 158 -6.26 3.63 -18.39
N ASP A 159 -7.10 2.62 -18.26
CA ASP A 159 -6.92 1.56 -17.27
C ASP A 159 -6.50 0.27 -17.98
N PHE A 160 -5.58 -0.47 -17.38
CA PHE A 160 -5.16 -1.76 -17.90
C PHE A 160 -6.03 -2.87 -17.32
N LYS A 161 -6.23 -3.91 -18.12
CA LYS A 161 -6.94 -5.10 -17.68
C LYS A 161 -6.25 -5.70 -16.47
N VAL A 162 -6.97 -5.90 -15.38
CA VAL A 162 -6.44 -6.52 -14.16
C VAL A 162 -7.01 -7.93 -14.01
N LEU A 163 -6.20 -8.88 -13.52
CA LEU A 163 -6.69 -10.22 -13.19
C LEU A 163 -7.62 -10.14 -11.97
N GLN A 164 -8.92 -10.31 -12.21
CA GLN A 164 -9.94 -10.31 -11.15
C GLN A 164 -10.05 -11.71 -10.53
N PHE A 165 -9.66 -11.84 -9.26
CA PHE A 165 -9.90 -13.05 -8.47
C PHE A 165 -11.20 -12.91 -7.69
N HIS A 166 -12.21 -13.71 -8.05
CA HIS A 166 -13.45 -13.77 -7.29
C HIS A 166 -13.25 -14.63 -6.04
N THR A 167 -13.40 -14.04 -4.86
CA THR A 167 -13.44 -14.82 -3.62
C THR A 167 -14.66 -15.75 -3.65
N PRO A 168 -14.49 -17.06 -3.38
CA PRO A 168 -15.63 -17.96 -3.31
C PRO A 168 -16.58 -17.53 -2.18
N ARG A 169 -17.88 -17.74 -2.38
CA ARG A 169 -18.88 -17.48 -1.34
C ARG A 169 -18.61 -18.38 -0.14
N LEU A 170 -18.51 -17.76 1.03
CA LEU A 170 -18.33 -18.46 2.30
C LEU A 170 -19.68 -18.66 2.99
N SER A 171 -19.85 -19.80 3.67
CA SER A 171 -20.98 -20.01 4.57
C SER A 171 -20.82 -19.12 5.82
N ILE A 172 -21.93 -18.78 6.48
CA ILE A 172 -21.93 -17.91 7.67
C ILE A 172 -20.89 -18.33 8.73
N PRO A 173 -20.78 -19.62 9.13
CA PRO A 173 -19.77 -20.03 10.11
C PRO A 173 -18.34 -19.81 9.63
N ARG A 174 -18.06 -20.10 8.35
CA ARG A 174 -16.73 -19.90 7.76
C ARG A 174 -16.40 -18.41 7.62
N SER A 175 -17.39 -17.57 7.35
CA SER A 175 -17.22 -16.11 7.31
C SER A 175 -16.83 -15.55 8.67
N ILE A 176 -17.44 -16.02 9.76
CA ILE A 176 -17.06 -15.63 11.13
C ILE A 176 -15.62 -16.07 11.43
N GLN A 177 -15.29 -17.34 11.15
CA GLN A 177 -13.94 -17.86 11.35
C GLN A 177 -12.89 -17.05 10.57
N LYS A 178 -13.17 -16.76 9.29
CA LYS A 178 -12.30 -15.92 8.45
C LYS A 178 -12.18 -14.51 9.03
N GLY A 179 -13.28 -13.89 9.46
CA GLY A 179 -13.28 -12.57 10.07
C GLY A 179 -12.44 -12.49 11.35
N THR A 180 -12.48 -13.52 12.19
CA THR A 180 -11.64 -13.61 13.39
C THR A 180 -10.16 -13.74 13.02
N LEU A 181 -9.84 -14.58 12.02
CA LEU A 181 -8.46 -14.73 11.55
C LEU A 181 -7.92 -13.45 10.92
N GLU A 182 -8.72 -12.77 10.11
CA GLU A 182 -8.38 -11.50 9.46
C GLU A 182 -8.17 -10.38 10.51
N THR A 183 -9.04 -10.34 11.53
CA THR A 183 -8.88 -9.42 12.67
C THR A 183 -7.58 -9.68 13.40
N TRP A 184 -7.27 -10.94 13.72
CA TRP A 184 -6.03 -11.31 14.40
C TRP A 184 -4.80 -10.95 13.57
N LYS A 185 -4.84 -11.26 12.27
CA LYS A 185 -3.80 -10.89 11.31
C LYS A 185 -3.60 -9.37 11.31
N THR A 186 -4.66 -8.60 11.08
CA THR A 186 -4.62 -7.13 11.04
C THR A 186 -4.09 -6.53 12.34
N LEU A 187 -4.46 -7.10 13.50
CA LEU A 187 -3.93 -6.71 14.81
C LEU A 187 -2.41 -6.89 14.86
N THR A 188 -1.90 -8.06 14.47
CA THR A 188 -0.45 -8.34 14.46
C THR A 188 0.31 -7.45 13.49
N VAL A 189 -0.23 -7.19 12.29
CA VAL A 189 0.37 -6.30 11.30
C VAL A 189 0.42 -4.88 11.85
N SER A 190 -0.67 -4.40 12.45
CA SER A 190 -0.76 -3.04 12.98
C SER A 190 0.24 -2.80 14.12
N ILE A 191 0.44 -3.78 15.01
CA ILE A 191 1.48 -3.71 16.06
C ILE A 191 2.89 -3.61 15.45
N LYS A 192 3.17 -4.43 14.42
CA LYS A 192 4.46 -4.36 13.70
C LYS A 192 4.64 -3.01 13.02
N SER A 193 3.63 -2.51 12.33
CA SER A 193 3.65 -1.21 11.65
C SER A 193 3.92 -0.07 12.65
N LEU A 194 3.32 -0.12 13.84
CA LEU A 194 3.62 0.84 14.90
C LEU A 194 5.08 0.75 15.36
N ALA A 195 5.62 -0.46 15.51
CA ALA A 195 7.03 -0.65 15.85
C ALA A 195 7.99 -0.12 14.76
N LEU A 196 7.56 -0.10 13.49
CA LEU A 196 8.34 0.46 12.39
C LEU A 196 8.52 1.97 12.53
N LEU A 197 7.56 2.71 13.10
CA LEU A 197 7.69 4.17 13.30
C LEU A 197 8.94 4.55 14.10
N PHE A 198 9.39 3.69 15.00
CA PHE A 198 10.59 3.92 15.82
C PHE A 198 11.90 3.59 15.08
N LYS A 199 11.84 3.14 13.83
CA LYS A 199 13.02 2.80 13.00
C LYS A 199 13.47 3.94 12.07
N GLY A 200 13.09 5.19 12.36
CA GLY A 200 13.53 6.37 11.62
C GLY A 200 12.70 6.67 10.37
N VAL A 201 11.41 6.37 10.42
CA VAL A 201 10.41 6.75 9.41
C VAL A 201 10.10 8.24 9.55
N ASP A 202 9.78 8.90 8.44
CA ASP A 202 9.25 10.27 8.45
C ASP A 202 7.83 10.27 9.02
N LEU A 203 7.70 10.73 10.27
CA LEU A 203 6.44 10.72 11.01
C LEU A 203 5.36 11.58 10.34
N THR A 204 5.71 12.64 9.59
CA THR A 204 4.73 13.52 8.92
C THR A 204 4.06 12.84 7.73
N LYS A 205 4.74 11.84 7.14
CA LYS A 205 4.25 11.06 6.01
C LYS A 205 3.62 9.75 6.46
N ALA A 206 4.21 9.10 7.46
CA ALA A 206 3.79 7.79 7.95
C ALA A 206 2.58 7.85 8.91
N VAL A 207 2.36 8.97 9.60
CA VAL A 207 1.21 9.14 10.50
C VAL A 207 0.13 9.94 9.78
N SER A 208 -1.05 9.33 9.62
CA SER A 208 -2.24 10.01 9.11
C SER A 208 -3.01 10.65 10.25
N GLY A 209 -3.33 11.94 10.14
CA GLY A 209 -4.20 12.61 11.09
C GLY A 209 -5.68 12.44 10.79
N PRO A 210 -6.55 13.03 11.64
CA PRO A 210 -8.00 12.94 11.49
C PRO A 210 -8.50 13.48 10.15
N VAL A 211 -7.84 14.51 9.61
CA VAL A 211 -8.22 15.12 8.34
C VAL A 211 -7.88 14.19 7.18
N ARG A 212 -6.67 13.60 7.18
CA ARG A 212 -6.27 12.64 6.14
C ARG A 212 -7.10 11.36 6.19
N ILE A 213 -7.46 10.86 7.38
CA ILE A 213 -8.38 9.72 7.52
C ILE A 213 -9.74 10.03 6.87
N THR A 214 -10.26 11.24 7.08
CA THR A 214 -11.54 11.66 6.48
C THR A 214 -11.46 11.69 4.95
N TYR A 215 -10.34 12.16 4.40
CA TYR A 215 -10.07 12.12 2.96
C TYR A 215 -10.03 10.67 2.43
N MET A 216 -9.28 9.78 3.09
CA MET A 216 -9.16 8.37 2.70
C MET A 216 -10.52 7.64 2.70
N VAL A 217 -11.40 7.95 3.66
CA VAL A 217 -12.78 7.42 3.65
C VAL A 217 -13.51 7.82 2.37
N GLY A 218 -13.38 9.09 1.98
CA GLY A 218 -13.98 9.62 0.76
C GLY A 218 -13.49 8.90 -0.49
N GLU A 219 -12.17 8.76 -0.63
CA GLU A 219 -11.53 8.07 -1.77
C GLU A 219 -11.93 6.60 -1.87
N VAL A 220 -11.84 5.86 -0.75
CA VAL A 220 -12.25 4.44 -0.72
C VAL A 220 -13.73 4.29 -1.07
N ALA A 221 -14.60 5.20 -0.61
CA ALA A 221 -16.01 5.18 -0.94
C ALA A 221 -16.25 5.48 -2.43
N THR A 222 -15.68 6.54 -2.99
CA THR A 222 -15.91 6.91 -4.40
C THR A 222 -15.40 5.83 -5.36
N GLU A 223 -14.20 5.30 -5.13
CA GLU A 223 -13.59 4.28 -5.99
C GLU A 223 -14.34 2.94 -5.91
N SER A 224 -14.62 2.47 -4.69
CA SER A 224 -15.17 1.12 -4.50
C SER A 224 -16.65 1.04 -4.87
N PHE A 225 -17.43 2.09 -4.61
CA PHE A 225 -18.83 2.12 -5.06
C PHE A 225 -18.93 2.32 -6.58
N GLY A 226 -17.93 2.94 -7.22
CA GLY A 226 -17.81 2.99 -8.68
C GLY A 226 -17.70 1.61 -9.33
N GLN A 227 -17.12 0.63 -8.64
CA GLN A 227 -17.00 -0.76 -9.12
C GLN A 227 -18.25 -1.62 -8.83
N GLY A 228 -19.17 -1.12 -8.00
CA GLY A 228 -20.43 -1.77 -7.66
C GLY A 228 -20.75 -1.75 -6.16
N VAL A 229 -22.03 -1.88 -5.82
CA VAL A 229 -22.53 -1.75 -4.43
C VAL A 229 -21.89 -2.78 -3.48
N GLY A 230 -21.71 -4.03 -3.94
CA GLY A 230 -21.07 -5.07 -3.13
C GLY A 230 -19.60 -4.77 -2.83
N ALA A 231 -18.86 -4.24 -3.80
CA ALA A 231 -17.47 -3.82 -3.64
C ALA A 231 -17.38 -2.62 -2.67
N GLY A 232 -18.25 -1.63 -2.85
CA GLY A 232 -18.37 -0.47 -1.95
C GLY A 232 -18.61 -0.85 -0.49
N LEU A 233 -19.61 -1.71 -0.22
CA LEU A 233 -19.92 -2.17 1.14
C LEU A 233 -18.77 -2.98 1.75
N SER A 234 -18.13 -3.85 0.96
CA SER A 234 -16.98 -4.62 1.43
C SER A 234 -15.79 -3.72 1.78
N ALA A 235 -15.52 -2.70 0.97
CA ALA A 235 -14.42 -1.76 1.18
C ALA A 235 -14.64 -0.90 2.43
N VAL A 236 -15.83 -0.30 2.59
CA VAL A 236 -16.19 0.47 3.78
C VAL A 236 -16.15 -0.39 5.05
N GLY A 237 -16.68 -1.63 4.98
CA GLY A 237 -16.62 -2.56 6.10
C GLY A 237 -15.18 -2.92 6.50
N SER A 238 -14.30 -3.14 5.51
CA SER A 238 -12.88 -3.42 5.74
C SER A 238 -12.15 -2.21 6.34
N PHE A 239 -12.47 -1.01 5.86
CA PHE A 239 -11.91 0.23 6.38
C PHE A 239 -12.36 0.52 7.82
N LEU A 240 -13.65 0.30 8.13
CA LEU A 240 -14.17 0.42 9.49
C LEU A 240 -13.51 -0.59 10.44
N ALA A 241 -13.29 -1.82 9.98
CA ALA A 241 -12.57 -2.83 10.75
C ALA A 241 -11.12 -2.39 11.03
N LEU A 242 -10.43 -1.83 10.04
CA LEU A 242 -9.07 -1.29 10.19
C LEU A 242 -9.02 -0.19 11.25
N ILE A 243 -9.90 0.80 11.20
CA ILE A 243 -9.97 1.87 12.22
C ILE A 243 -10.30 1.30 13.60
N SER A 244 -11.25 0.37 13.69
CA SER A 244 -11.65 -0.23 14.96
C SER A 244 -10.47 -0.98 15.62
N ILE A 245 -9.69 -1.71 14.83
CA ILE A 245 -8.50 -2.42 15.29
C ILE A 245 -7.40 -1.42 15.66
N ALA A 246 -7.19 -0.37 14.86
CA ALA A 246 -6.21 0.67 15.16
C ALA A 246 -6.54 1.41 16.48
N LEU A 247 -7.81 1.75 16.70
CA LEU A 247 -8.29 2.35 17.96
C LEU A 247 -8.10 1.41 19.15
N CYS A 248 -8.40 0.11 18.98
CA CYS A 248 -8.16 -0.90 20.00
C CYS A 248 -6.69 -0.96 20.41
N ILE A 249 -5.76 -0.98 19.43
CA ILE A 249 -4.32 -0.98 19.70
C ILE A 249 -3.90 0.31 20.40
N MET A 250 -4.33 1.46 19.88
CA MET A 250 -3.99 2.76 20.45
C MET A 250 -4.46 2.89 21.90
N ASN A 251 -5.69 2.45 22.19
CA ASN A 251 -6.23 2.46 23.56
C ASN A 251 -5.50 1.49 24.48
N LEU A 252 -4.92 0.41 23.96
CA LEU A 252 -4.13 -0.54 24.74
C LEU A 252 -2.69 -0.06 25.01
N LEU A 253 -2.21 0.98 24.31
CA LEU A 253 -0.88 1.50 24.52
C LEU A 253 -0.70 2.05 25.95
N PRO A 254 0.50 1.93 26.52
CA PRO A 254 0.82 2.39 27.87
C PRO A 254 0.97 3.92 27.97
N ILE A 255 0.05 4.66 27.35
CA ILE A 255 0.05 6.12 27.27
C ILE A 255 -0.94 6.64 28.32
N PRO A 256 -0.55 7.60 29.17
CA PRO A 256 -1.48 8.17 30.13
C PRO A 256 -2.68 8.83 29.44
N ALA A 257 -3.83 8.86 30.11
CA ALA A 257 -5.13 9.30 29.57
C ALA A 257 -5.83 8.33 28.59
N LEU A 258 -5.17 7.24 28.17
CA LEU A 258 -5.80 6.09 27.48
C LEU A 258 -6.02 4.91 28.43
N ASP A 259 -6.82 3.93 27.99
CA ASP A 259 -7.18 2.74 28.77
C ASP A 259 -5.94 1.93 29.21
N GLY A 260 -4.93 1.80 28.35
CA GLY A 260 -3.66 1.12 28.64
C GLY A 260 -2.83 1.83 29.72
N GLY A 261 -2.93 3.16 29.81
CA GLY A 261 -2.37 3.92 30.91
C GLY A 261 -3.07 3.62 32.24
N LEU A 262 -4.39 3.48 32.24
CA LEU A 262 -5.16 3.07 33.43
C LEU A 262 -4.82 1.63 33.85
N ILE A 263 -4.69 0.72 32.88
CA ILE A 263 -4.26 -0.67 33.13
C ILE A 263 -2.92 -0.68 33.87
N ILE A 264 -1.95 0.13 33.46
CA ILE A 264 -0.67 0.24 34.17
C ILE A 264 -0.84 0.75 35.59
N LEU A 265 -1.64 1.79 35.80
CA LEU A 265 -1.89 2.30 37.15
C LEU A 265 -2.50 1.24 38.06
N PHE A 266 -3.47 0.46 37.56
CA PHE A 266 -4.07 -0.63 38.31
C PHE A 266 -3.11 -1.78 38.56
N ILE A 267 -2.23 -2.12 37.61
CA ILE A 267 -1.16 -3.10 37.84
C ILE A 267 -0.22 -2.62 38.95
N ILE A 268 0.18 -1.35 38.93
CA ILE A 268 1.04 -0.76 39.96
C ILE A 268 0.34 -0.77 41.32
N GLU A 269 -0.95 -0.41 41.37
CA GLU A 269 -1.76 -0.44 42.59
C GLU A 269 -1.92 -1.86 43.14
N ALA A 270 -2.16 -2.85 42.27
CA ALA A 270 -2.25 -4.26 42.63
C ALA A 270 -0.94 -4.79 43.23
N ILE A 271 0.21 -4.40 42.65
CA ILE A 271 1.55 -4.76 43.18
C ILE A 271 1.79 -4.06 44.53
N ARG A 272 1.48 -2.77 44.63
CA ARG A 272 1.69 -1.97 45.85
C ARG A 272 0.69 -2.29 46.96
N ARG A 273 -0.42 -2.96 46.64
CA ARG A 273 -1.57 -3.22 47.51
C ARG A 273 -2.09 -1.96 48.25
N LYS A 274 -1.84 -0.79 47.67
CA LYS A 274 -2.19 0.52 48.24
C LYS A 274 -2.53 1.46 47.10
N PRO A 275 -3.57 2.31 47.27
CA PRO A 275 -3.96 3.27 46.25
C PRO A 275 -2.82 4.23 45.95
N LEU A 276 -2.65 4.55 44.67
CA LEU A 276 -1.70 5.56 44.24
C LEU A 276 -2.15 6.92 44.73
N HIS A 277 -1.18 7.75 45.15
CA HIS A 277 -1.48 9.08 45.64
C HIS A 277 -2.14 9.90 44.52
N PRO A 278 -3.28 10.61 44.78
CA PRO A 278 -4.03 11.31 43.74
C PRO A 278 -3.19 12.28 42.89
N LYS A 279 -2.22 12.97 43.51
CA LYS A 279 -1.28 13.86 42.80
C LYS A 279 -0.42 13.14 41.75
N ALA A 280 -0.02 11.88 42.01
CA ALA A 280 0.79 11.11 41.08
C ALA A 280 -0.05 10.66 39.87
N VAL A 281 -1.29 10.24 40.10
CA VAL A 281 -2.25 9.89 39.03
C VAL A 281 -2.56 11.12 38.17
N TYR A 282 -2.85 12.26 38.79
CA TYR A 282 -3.09 13.52 38.09
C TYR A 282 -1.91 13.92 37.21
N PHE A 283 -0.68 13.90 37.75
CA PHE A 283 0.52 14.24 37.00
C PHE A 283 0.75 13.28 35.82
N PHE A 284 0.58 11.98 36.05
CA PHE A 284 0.65 10.97 34.99
C PHE A 284 -0.37 11.27 33.88
N GLN A 285 -1.64 11.47 34.22
CA GLN A 285 -2.70 11.80 33.26
C GLN A 285 -2.41 13.09 32.48
N MET A 286 -1.92 14.14 33.15
CA MET A 286 -1.58 15.42 32.53
C MET A 286 -0.43 15.28 31.52
N ILE A 287 0.60 14.47 31.83
CA ILE A 287 1.67 14.17 30.88
C ILE A 287 1.07 13.51 29.62
N GLY A 288 0.25 12.47 29.79
CA GLY A 288 -0.32 11.78 28.63
C GLY A 288 -1.25 12.66 27.82
N ALA A 289 -2.11 13.45 28.47
CA ALA A 289 -2.94 14.44 27.79
C ALA A 289 -2.07 15.41 26.97
N THR A 290 -0.99 15.93 27.55
CA THR A 290 -0.06 16.83 26.86
C THR A 290 0.58 16.16 25.64
N VAL A 291 1.03 14.90 25.77
CA VAL A 291 1.60 14.12 24.67
C VAL A 291 0.57 13.87 23.57
N ILE A 292 -0.66 13.47 23.92
CA ILE A 292 -1.74 13.20 22.96
C ILE A 292 -2.13 14.48 22.21
N PHE A 293 -2.31 15.61 22.92
CA PHE A 293 -2.59 16.90 22.28
C PHE A 293 -1.42 17.36 21.40
N GLY A 294 -0.18 17.15 21.84
CA GLY A 294 1.00 17.43 21.03
C GLY A 294 1.05 16.60 19.74
N LEU A 295 0.77 15.30 19.83
CA LEU A 295 0.66 14.41 18.67
C LEU A 295 -0.49 14.80 17.75
N LEU A 296 -1.65 15.21 18.29
CA LEU A 296 -2.78 15.68 17.51
C LEU A 296 -2.41 16.93 16.70
N ILE A 297 -1.79 17.93 17.35
CA ILE A 297 -1.34 19.15 16.67
C ILE A 297 -0.30 18.82 15.59
N PHE A 298 0.69 17.99 15.92
CA PHE A 298 1.70 17.53 14.97
C PHE A 298 1.09 16.83 13.76
N SER A 299 0.11 15.95 14.00
CA SER A 299 -0.58 15.19 12.96
C SER A 299 -1.43 16.10 12.05
N VAL A 300 -2.15 17.06 12.63
CA VAL A 300 -2.89 18.08 11.86
C VAL A 300 -1.95 18.91 11.00
N PHE A 301 -0.77 19.28 11.49
CA PHE A 301 0.23 19.97 10.69
C PHE A 301 0.71 19.11 9.50
N GLY A 302 0.97 17.82 9.72
CA GLY A 302 1.30 16.87 8.65
C GLY A 302 0.17 16.69 7.63
N ASP A 303 -1.08 16.72 8.08
CA ASP A 303 -2.26 16.68 7.21
C ASP A 303 -2.40 17.94 6.35
N ILE A 304 -2.14 19.13 6.91
CA ILE A 304 -2.15 20.39 6.17
C ILE A 304 -1.10 20.36 5.05
N LEU A 305 0.12 19.92 5.35
CA LEU A 305 1.18 19.78 4.34
C LEU A 305 0.80 18.79 3.24
N PHE A 306 0.14 17.69 3.61
CA PHE A 306 -0.35 16.70 2.65
C PHE A 306 -1.40 17.28 1.71
N LEU A 307 -2.38 18.03 2.22
CA LEU A 307 -3.43 18.65 1.40
C LEU A 307 -2.87 19.71 0.45
N PHE A 308 -1.91 20.53 0.90
CA PHE A 308 -1.24 21.48 0.02
C PHE A 308 -0.38 20.82 -1.06
N ALA A 309 0.12 19.60 -0.84
CA ALA A 309 0.90 18.88 -1.84
C ALA A 309 0.03 18.18 -2.91
N GLN A 310 -1.29 18.08 -2.70
CA GLN A 310 -2.23 17.52 -3.68
C GLN A 310 -2.84 18.57 -4.63
N HIS A 311 -2.60 19.86 -4.37
CA HIS A 311 -3.03 20.99 -5.19
C HIS A 311 -1.83 21.66 -5.86
#